data_AF-K1U0H6-F1
#
_entry.id   AF-K1U0H6-F1
#
_cell.length_a   1.000
_cell.length_b   1.000
_cell.length_c   1.000
_cell.angle_alpha   90.00
_cell.angle_beta   90.00
_cell.angle_gamma   90.00
#
_symmetry.space_group_name_H-M   'P 1'
#
loop_
_entity.id
_entity.type
_entity.pdbx_description
1 polymer ?
#
loop_
_entity_poly.entity_id
_entity_poly.type
_entity_poly.pdbx_seq_one_letter_code
_entity_poly.pdbx_strand_id
1 'polypeptide(L)'
;LCAPSRISYMCRSKKIKQMIWGTDKSAKIVQLKDLNAYMQENSYPVFEPIRRQVRIQKGTLRVPYTPWNEKNMVFIPDGKLGIVKNAWANNELKQEAGVAYSNYGRIRVSQWGVGETQGSNGVEFTKAESLSLPVITEMNGIYTLKTQS
;
A
#
# COMPACT_ATOMS: atom_id res chain seq x y z
N LEU A 1 -11.98 1.67 -0.13
CA LEU A 1 -10.91 1.10 -0.99
C LEU A 1 -11.41 -0.12 -1.77
N CYS A 2 -11.18 -0.17 -3.08
CA CYS A 2 -11.57 -1.33 -3.90
C CYS A 2 -10.71 -1.51 -5.16
N ALA A 3 -10.76 -2.71 -5.75
CA ALA A 3 -10.03 -3.00 -6.97
C ALA A 3 -10.64 -2.27 -8.19
N PRO A 4 -9.83 -1.86 -9.19
CA PRO A 4 -10.32 -1.21 -10.41
C PRO A 4 -11.34 -2.05 -11.18
N SER A 5 -11.18 -3.39 -11.16
CA SER A 5 -12.12 -4.33 -11.78
C SER A 5 -13.52 -4.24 -11.16
N ARG A 6 -13.61 -4.03 -9.83
CA ARG A 6 -14.88 -3.86 -9.11
C ARG A 6 -15.56 -2.54 -9.42
N ILE A 7 -14.79 -1.45 -9.47
CA ILE A 7 -15.32 -0.15 -9.89
C ILE A 7 -15.88 -0.24 -11.30
N SER A 8 -15.14 -0.86 -12.22
CA SER A 8 -15.60 -1.06 -13.59
C SER A 8 -16.89 -1.88 -13.64
N TYR A 9 -17.00 -2.94 -12.84
CA TYR A 9 -18.23 -3.72 -12.72
C TYR A 9 -19.40 -2.89 -12.20
N MET A 10 -19.20 -2.12 -11.12
CA MET A 10 -20.22 -1.23 -10.54
C MET A 10 -20.70 -0.19 -11.56
N CYS A 11 -19.78 0.48 -12.26
CA CYS A 11 -20.11 1.46 -13.30
C CYS A 11 -20.86 0.88 -14.51
N ARG A 12 -20.70 -0.42 -14.79
CA ARG A 12 -21.39 -1.11 -15.89
C ARG A 12 -22.76 -1.65 -15.49
N SER A 13 -23.02 -1.81 -14.20
CA SER A 13 -24.28 -2.38 -13.70
C SER A 13 -25.48 -1.49 -14.03
N LYS A 14 -26.54 -2.09 -14.60
CA LYS A 14 -27.76 -1.37 -15.00
C LYS A 14 -28.41 -0.64 -13.82
N LYS A 15 -28.43 -1.26 -12.63
CA LYS A 15 -29.02 -0.67 -11.42
C LYS A 15 -28.27 0.60 -10.97
N ILE A 16 -26.94 0.58 -11.00
CA ILE A 16 -26.14 1.75 -10.62
C ILE A 16 -26.30 2.88 -11.62
N LYS A 17 -26.37 2.57 -12.93
CA LYS A 17 -26.66 3.59 -13.95
C LYS A 17 -28.02 4.27 -13.73
N GLN A 18 -29.05 3.47 -13.46
CA GLN A 18 -30.39 3.98 -13.17
C GLN A 18 -30.41 4.83 -11.89
N MET A 19 -29.66 4.44 -10.87
CA MET A 19 -29.56 5.18 -9.61
C MET A 19 -28.90 6.55 -9.77
N ILE A 20 -27.86 6.67 -10.60
CA ILE A 20 -27.12 7.94 -10.76
C ILE A 20 -27.78 8.88 -11.77
N TRP A 21 -28.33 8.36 -12.87
CA TRP A 21 -28.84 9.20 -13.97
C TRP A 21 -30.30 8.98 -14.35
N GLY A 22 -31.02 8.10 -13.66
CA GLY A 22 -32.37 7.70 -14.05
C GLY A 22 -32.41 6.84 -15.31
N THR A 23 -33.60 6.68 -15.88
CA THR A 23 -33.83 5.86 -17.08
C THR A 23 -33.40 6.54 -18.37
N ASP A 24 -33.38 7.88 -18.38
CA ASP A 24 -33.32 8.67 -19.62
C ASP A 24 -31.91 8.76 -20.21
N LYS A 25 -30.87 8.54 -19.39
CA LYS A 25 -29.45 8.57 -19.83
C LYS A 25 -28.79 7.19 -19.74
N SER A 26 -29.57 6.13 -19.94
CA SER A 26 -29.13 4.73 -19.80
C SER A 26 -27.97 4.32 -20.73
N ALA A 27 -27.82 5.01 -21.88
CA ALA A 27 -26.74 4.78 -22.84
C ALA A 27 -25.38 5.37 -22.41
N LYS A 28 -25.36 6.33 -21.47
CA LYS A 28 -24.11 6.94 -21.01
C LYS A 28 -23.34 5.95 -20.12
N ILE A 29 -22.01 6.03 -20.14
CA ILE A 29 -21.13 5.19 -19.30
C ILE A 29 -20.83 5.91 -17.99
N VAL A 30 -21.29 5.37 -16.85
CA VAL A 30 -20.97 5.90 -15.52
C VAL A 30 -19.46 5.87 -15.30
N GLN A 31 -18.89 7.02 -14.97
CA GLN A 31 -17.51 7.12 -14.55
C GLN A 31 -17.41 7.10 -13.03
N LEU A 32 -16.22 6.80 -12.50
CA LEU A 32 -15.97 6.84 -11.06
C LEU A 32 -16.30 8.23 -10.45
N LYS A 33 -16.06 9.32 -11.21
CA LYS A 33 -16.40 10.68 -10.77
C LYS A 33 -17.89 10.85 -10.51
N ASP A 34 -18.74 10.28 -11.38
CA ASP A 34 -20.19 10.43 -11.30
C ASP A 34 -20.73 9.58 -10.13
N LEU A 35 -20.14 8.40 -9.92
CA LEU A 35 -20.43 7.53 -8.78
C LEU A 35 -20.03 8.20 -7.46
N ASN A 36 -18.83 8.77 -7.38
CA ASN A 36 -18.36 9.43 -6.15
C ASN A 36 -19.11 10.73 -5.87
N ALA A 37 -19.49 11.50 -6.89
CA ALA A 37 -20.34 12.68 -6.74
C ALA A 37 -21.69 12.31 -6.12
N TYR A 38 -22.36 11.28 -6.66
CA TYR A 38 -23.61 10.78 -6.11
C TYR A 38 -23.46 10.30 -4.65
N MET A 39 -22.38 9.59 -4.33
CA MET A 39 -22.13 9.15 -2.95
C MET A 39 -21.92 10.34 -2.01
N GLN A 40 -21.14 11.33 -2.44
CA GLN A 40 -20.86 12.53 -1.64
C GLN A 40 -22.11 13.39 -1.42
N GLU A 41 -22.95 13.58 -2.44
CA GLU A 41 -24.24 14.29 -2.32
C GLU A 41 -25.16 13.64 -1.28
N ASN A 42 -25.10 12.31 -1.16
CA ASN A 42 -25.87 11.55 -0.19
C ASN A 42 -25.14 11.30 1.14
N SER A 43 -24.02 11.99 1.40
CA SER A 43 -23.19 11.82 2.60
C SER A 43 -22.67 10.38 2.83
N TYR A 44 -22.48 9.62 1.75
CA TYR A 44 -21.86 8.29 1.76
C TYR A 44 -20.35 8.36 1.46
N PRO A 45 -19.58 7.34 1.89
CA PRO A 45 -18.15 7.26 1.61
C PRO A 45 -17.86 7.13 0.10
N VAL A 46 -16.74 7.71 -0.33
CA VAL A 46 -16.28 7.67 -1.73
C VAL A 46 -15.49 6.40 -2.04
N PHE A 47 -15.51 5.99 -3.30
CA PHE A 47 -14.71 4.87 -3.78
C PHE A 47 -13.33 5.32 -4.25
N GLU A 48 -12.31 4.67 -3.69
CA GLU A 48 -10.92 4.86 -4.10
C GLU A 48 -10.35 3.58 -4.73
N PRO A 49 -9.79 3.66 -5.97
CA PRO A 49 -9.20 2.52 -6.67
C PRO A 49 -7.79 2.21 -6.16
N ILE A 50 -7.56 0.96 -5.73
CA ILE A 50 -6.21 0.47 -5.41
C ILE A 50 -5.55 -0.13 -6.66
N ARG A 51 -4.50 0.53 -7.17
CA ARG A 51 -3.78 0.13 -8.40
C ARG A 51 -2.38 -0.41 -8.15
N ARG A 52 -2.02 -0.70 -6.89
CA ARG A 52 -0.68 -1.14 -6.52
C ARG A 52 -0.35 -2.46 -7.20
N GLN A 53 0.74 -2.48 -7.97
CA GLN A 53 1.36 -3.69 -8.50
C GLN A 53 2.80 -3.73 -8.06
N VAL A 54 3.29 -4.93 -7.75
CA VAL A 54 4.68 -5.20 -7.39
C VAL A 54 5.22 -6.31 -8.29
N ARG A 55 6.53 -6.44 -8.38
CA ARG A 55 7.16 -7.57 -9.08
C ARG A 55 7.69 -8.52 -8.01
N ILE A 56 7.35 -9.79 -8.15
CA ILE A 56 7.92 -10.85 -7.32
C ILE A 56 8.84 -11.70 -8.17
N GLN A 57 9.93 -12.16 -7.57
CA GLN A 57 10.86 -13.08 -8.20
C GLN A 57 10.49 -14.51 -7.80
N LYS A 58 10.17 -15.35 -8.80
CA LYS A 58 9.90 -16.78 -8.63
C LYS A 58 11.03 -17.55 -9.34
N GLY A 59 12.09 -17.84 -8.60
CA GLY A 59 13.33 -18.40 -9.17
C GLY A 59 14.02 -17.38 -10.08
N THR A 60 14.19 -17.72 -11.37
CA THR A 60 14.77 -16.83 -12.38
C THR A 60 13.74 -15.91 -13.03
N LEU A 61 12.44 -16.18 -12.87
CA LEU A 61 11.36 -15.42 -13.52
C LEU A 61 10.88 -14.27 -12.63
N ARG A 62 10.65 -13.10 -13.25
CA ARG A 62 10.08 -11.91 -12.60
C ARG A 62 8.63 -11.75 -13.08
N VAL A 63 7.67 -11.99 -12.19
CA VAL A 63 6.24 -11.92 -12.52
C VAL A 63 5.56 -10.74 -11.82
N PRO A 64 4.59 -10.07 -12.46
CA PRO A 64 3.78 -9.05 -11.81
C PRO A 64 2.85 -9.71 -10.77
N TYR A 65 2.69 -9.07 -9.62
CA TYR A 65 1.83 -9.51 -8.54
C TYR A 65 1.03 -8.31 -8.02
N THR A 66 -0.27 -8.53 -7.82
CA THR A 66 -1.16 -7.53 -7.21
C THR A 66 -1.39 -7.94 -5.76
N PRO A 67 -0.88 -7.18 -4.77
CA PRO A 67 -1.06 -7.51 -3.35
C PRO A 67 -2.50 -7.31 -2.87
N TRP A 68 -3.32 -6.60 -3.64
CA TRP A 68 -4.73 -6.40 -3.33
C TRP A 68 -5.58 -7.56 -3.80
N ASN A 69 -6.39 -8.14 -2.90
CA ASN A 69 -7.38 -9.13 -3.28
C ASN A 69 -8.58 -8.45 -3.97
N GLU A 70 -8.76 -8.70 -5.27
CA GLU A 70 -9.81 -8.09 -6.07
C GLU A 70 -11.24 -8.51 -5.67
N LYS A 71 -11.40 -9.57 -4.88
CA LYS A 71 -12.71 -10.01 -4.37
C LYS A 71 -13.17 -9.20 -3.15
N ASN A 72 -12.29 -8.39 -2.56
CA ASN A 72 -12.57 -7.67 -1.34
C ASN A 72 -12.77 -6.17 -1.60
N MET A 73 -13.72 -5.60 -0.87
CA MET A 73 -13.89 -4.17 -0.69
C MET A 73 -13.61 -3.84 0.77
N VAL A 74 -12.84 -2.79 1.03
CA VAL A 74 -12.46 -2.40 2.40
C VAL A 74 -12.96 -1.00 2.68
N PHE A 75 -13.69 -0.85 3.76
CA PHE A 75 -14.12 0.41 4.33
C PHE A 75 -13.11 0.82 5.39
N ILE A 76 -12.71 2.08 5.35
CA ILE A 76 -11.75 2.65 6.29
C ILE A 76 -12.38 3.94 6.85
N PRO A 77 -12.16 4.26 8.13
CA PRO A 77 -12.49 5.58 8.65
C PRO A 77 -11.55 6.61 8.05
N ASP A 78 -11.96 7.88 8.09
CA ASP A 78 -11.07 8.97 7.70
C ASP A 78 -9.98 9.19 8.77
N GLY A 79 -8.84 9.74 8.36
CA GLY A 79 -7.72 10.06 9.23
C GLY A 79 -6.67 8.95 9.39
N LYS A 80 -5.98 8.95 10.53
CA LYS A 80 -4.83 8.06 10.79
C LYS A 80 -5.32 6.68 11.22
N LEU A 81 -5.15 5.68 10.34
CA LEU A 81 -5.54 4.28 10.58
C LEU A 81 -4.63 3.54 11.58
N GLY A 82 -3.45 4.09 11.84
CA GLY A 82 -2.45 3.45 12.67
C GLY A 82 -1.12 4.18 12.70
N ILE A 83 -0.16 3.54 13.35
CA ILE A 83 1.21 4.02 13.50
C ILE A 83 2.19 2.94 13.09
N VAL A 84 3.30 3.34 12.48
CA VAL A 84 4.44 2.44 12.30
C VAL A 84 5.29 2.55 13.55
N LYS A 85 5.40 1.46 14.31
CA LYS A 85 6.33 1.38 15.44
C LYS A 85 7.69 0.91 14.92
N ASN A 86 8.73 1.64 15.27
CA ASN A 86 10.10 1.29 14.90
C ASN A 86 10.86 0.79 16.13
N ALA A 87 11.56 -0.33 15.97
CA ALA A 87 12.51 -0.80 16.97
C ALA A 87 13.88 -0.17 16.72
N TRP A 88 14.69 -0.05 17.77
CA TRP A 88 16.08 0.34 17.64
C TRP A 88 16.86 -0.72 16.87
N ALA A 89 17.77 -0.27 16.02
CA ALA A 89 18.71 -1.18 15.39
C ALA A 89 19.82 -1.57 16.38
N ASN A 90 20.38 -2.77 16.27
CA ASN A 90 21.46 -3.22 17.16
C ASN A 90 22.66 -2.25 17.13
N ASN A 91 22.95 -1.68 15.96
CA ASN A 91 24.04 -0.74 15.74
C ASN A 91 23.76 0.67 16.32
N GLU A 92 22.51 0.96 16.69
CA GLU A 92 22.17 2.15 17.49
C GLU A 92 22.48 1.91 18.97
N LEU A 93 22.35 0.67 19.45
CA LEU A 93 22.63 0.30 20.83
C LEU A 93 24.13 0.07 21.08
N LYS A 94 24.83 -0.52 20.10
CA LYS A 94 26.28 -0.78 20.17
C LYS A 94 26.92 -0.51 18.83
N GLN A 95 27.65 0.61 18.74
CA GLN A 95 28.37 0.97 17.53
C GLN A 95 29.66 0.15 17.40
N GLU A 96 30.01 -0.21 16.18
CA GLU A 96 31.25 -0.92 15.87
C GLU A 96 32.35 0.07 15.42
N ALA A 97 33.58 -0.20 15.82
CA ALA A 97 34.73 0.62 15.44
C ALA A 97 35.06 0.41 13.95
N GLY A 98 35.24 1.51 13.21
CA GLY A 98 35.51 1.48 11.76
C GLY A 98 34.28 1.51 10.87
N VAL A 99 33.08 1.66 11.45
CA VAL A 99 31.82 1.83 10.72
C VAL A 99 31.33 3.27 10.85
N ALA A 100 31.11 3.94 9.71
CA ALA A 100 30.44 5.23 9.68
C ALA A 100 28.93 5.03 9.68
N TYR A 101 28.22 5.77 10.53
CA TYR A 101 26.77 5.66 10.65
C TYR A 101 26.08 6.98 10.33
N SER A 102 24.95 6.90 9.63
CA SER A 102 24.06 8.02 9.37
C SER A 102 22.59 7.61 9.52
N ASN A 103 21.74 8.55 9.90
CA ASN A 103 20.30 8.32 10.07
C ASN A 103 19.52 9.15 9.05
N TYR A 104 18.67 8.48 8.27
CA TYR A 104 17.63 9.14 7.48
C TYR A 104 16.25 8.74 8.00
N GLY A 105 15.69 9.60 8.84
CA GLY A 105 14.47 9.29 9.58
C GLY A 105 14.67 8.09 10.52
N ARG A 106 13.97 6.99 10.26
CA ARG A 106 14.07 5.72 11.01
C ARG A 106 14.95 4.68 10.34
N ILE A 107 15.57 5.02 9.21
CA ILE A 107 16.47 4.14 8.49
C ILE A 107 17.90 4.45 8.96
N ARG A 108 18.55 3.44 9.52
CA ARG A 108 19.96 3.50 9.91
C ARG A 108 20.80 3.07 8.72
N VAL A 109 21.68 3.95 8.26
CA VAL A 109 22.66 3.68 7.20
C VAL A 109 24.01 3.45 7.88
N SER A 110 24.65 2.33 7.55
CA SER A 110 25.97 1.94 8.04
C SER A 110 26.88 1.75 6.83
N GLN A 111 28.07 2.36 6.87
CA GLN A 111 29.05 2.32 5.79
C GLN A 111 30.39 1.88 6.38
N TRP A 112 31.01 0.85 5.81
CA TRP A 112 32.32 0.39 6.25
C TRP A 112 33.12 -0.17 5.07
N GLY A 113 34.43 0.01 5.13
CA GLY A 113 35.37 -0.57 4.20
C GLY A 113 35.92 -1.89 4.72
N VAL A 114 36.09 -2.88 3.85
CA VAL A 114 36.81 -4.10 4.15
C VAL A 114 38.08 -4.13 3.30
N GLY A 115 39.24 -4.04 3.95
CA GLY A 115 40.57 -4.05 3.31
C GLY A 115 41.22 -5.44 3.30
N GLU A 116 42.51 -5.47 2.96
CA GLU A 116 43.33 -6.69 2.86
C GLU A 116 43.36 -7.54 4.15
N THR A 117 43.13 -6.93 5.31
CA THR A 117 43.12 -7.60 6.63
C THR A 117 42.02 -8.67 6.78
N GLN A 118 40.98 -8.63 5.96
CA GLN A 118 39.94 -9.67 5.90
C GLN A 118 39.92 -10.41 4.54
N GLY A 119 41.02 -10.33 3.77
CA GLY A 119 41.14 -11.00 2.47
C GLY A 119 40.23 -10.44 1.38
N SER A 120 39.84 -9.17 1.47
CA SER A 120 38.97 -8.50 0.50
C SER A 120 39.73 -7.48 -0.33
N ASN A 121 39.33 -7.30 -1.59
CA ASN A 121 39.95 -6.37 -2.55
C ASN A 121 39.51 -4.91 -2.33
N GLY A 122 39.59 -4.40 -1.08
CA GLY A 122 39.32 -2.99 -0.78
C GLY A 122 37.93 -2.53 -1.19
N VAL A 123 36.90 -3.29 -0.82
CA VAL A 123 35.50 -2.98 -1.15
C VAL A 123 34.83 -2.21 -0.02
N GLU A 124 33.87 -1.36 -0.39
CA GLU A 124 33.06 -0.60 0.54
C GLU A 124 31.64 -1.14 0.56
N PHE A 125 31.10 -1.37 1.75
CA PHE A 125 29.74 -1.80 1.96
C PHE A 125 28.91 -0.67 2.54
N THR A 126 27.72 -0.47 1.97
CA THR A 126 26.68 0.36 2.54
C THR A 126 25.47 -0.51 2.84
N LYS A 127 25.05 -0.54 4.11
CA LYS A 127 23.85 -1.24 4.58
C LYS A 127 22.84 -0.22 5.09
N ALA A 128 21.60 -0.36 4.66
CA ALA A 128 20.47 0.35 5.26
C ALA A 128 19.59 -0.65 6.01
N GLU A 129 19.26 -0.34 7.26
CA GLU A 129 18.38 -1.18 8.09
C GLU A 129 17.25 -0.36 8.71
N SER A 130 16.07 -0.98 8.77
CA SER A 130 14.88 -0.39 9.39
C SER A 130 14.02 -1.53 9.94
N LEU A 131 13.85 -1.56 11.25
CA LEU A 131 12.96 -2.50 11.93
C LEU A 131 11.63 -1.80 12.17
N SER A 132 10.63 -2.13 11.35
CA SER A 132 9.35 -1.40 11.30
C SER A 132 8.19 -2.39 11.41
N LEU A 133 7.33 -2.18 12.40
CA LEU A 133 6.09 -2.93 12.59
C LEU A 133 4.89 -2.00 12.38
N PRO A 134 4.07 -2.21 11.34
CA PRO A 134 2.82 -1.47 11.21
C PRO A 134 1.82 -1.94 12.28
N VAL A 135 1.27 -0.99 13.04
CA VAL A 135 0.25 -1.22 14.07
C VAL A 135 -1.02 -0.46 13.69
N ILE A 136 -2.11 -1.19 13.55
CA ILE A 136 -3.43 -0.62 13.24
C ILE A 136 -4.11 -0.27 14.56
N THR A 137 -4.46 1.00 14.75
CA THR A 137 -5.14 1.47 15.97
C THR A 137 -6.65 1.51 15.80
N GLU A 138 -7.12 1.83 14.59
CA GLU A 138 -8.55 1.97 14.26
C GLU A 138 -9.17 0.66 13.76
N MET A 139 -8.85 -0.47 14.39
CA MET A 139 -9.29 -1.79 13.92
C MET A 139 -10.82 -1.92 13.88
N ASN A 140 -11.51 -1.30 14.84
CA ASN A 140 -12.98 -1.29 14.89
C ASN A 140 -13.63 -0.50 13.76
N GLY A 141 -12.90 0.44 13.13
CA GLY A 141 -13.40 1.22 11.99
C GLY A 141 -13.18 0.54 10.63
N ILE A 142 -12.36 -0.51 10.58
CA ILE A 142 -11.98 -1.16 9.33
C ILE A 142 -12.85 -2.38 9.08
N TYR A 143 -13.63 -2.33 8.00
CA TYR A 143 -14.52 -3.44 7.61
C TYR A 143 -14.14 -3.97 6.23
N THR A 144 -14.08 -5.29 6.11
CA THR A 144 -13.84 -5.96 4.83
C THR A 144 -15.08 -6.69 4.38
N LEU A 145 -15.60 -6.32 3.21
CA LEU A 145 -16.71 -6.99 2.55
C LEU A 145 -16.19 -7.89 1.44
N LYS A 146 -16.47 -9.19 1.54
CA LYS A 146 -16.20 -10.16 0.48
C LYS A 146 -17.33 -10.08 -0.55
N THR A 147 -16.99 -9.61 -1.76
CA THR A 147 -17.99 -9.33 -2.82
C THR A 147 -18.29 -10.51 -3.74
N GLN A 148 -17.50 -11.58 -3.65
CA GLN A 148 -17.66 -12.81 -4.42
C GLN A 148 -17.32 -14.01 -3.56
N SER A 149 -18.10 -15.10 -3.65
CA SER A 149 -17.81 -16.38 -3.00
C SER A 149 -16.50 -17.00 -3.48
#